data_AF-A0A6G3S9B7-F1
#
_entry.id   AF-A0A6G3S9B7-F1
#
_cell.length_a   1.000
_cell.length_b   1.000
_cell.length_c   1.000
_cell.angle_alpha   90.00
_cell.angle_beta   90.00
_cell.angle_gamma   90.00
#
_symmetry.space_group_name_H-M   'P 1'
#
loop_
_entity.id
_entity.type
_entity.pdbx_description
1 polymer ?
#
loop_
_entity_poly.entity_id
_entity_poly.type
_entity_poly.pdbx_seq_one_letter_code
_entity_poly.pdbx_strand_id
1 'polypeptide(L)' 'MTDPWVALEPGADPVERVRALRSAHDRFTAAGTVTRPVRPVVAASWRRSAG' A
#
# COMPACT_ATOMS: atom_id res chain seq x y z
N MET A 1 -10.84 -17.41 -13.14
CA MET A 1 -10.11 -16.12 -13.26
C MET A 1 -10.12 -15.47 -11.90
N THR A 2 -9.07 -15.67 -11.10
CA THR A 2 -8.83 -14.88 -9.88
C THR A 2 -8.73 -13.43 -10.32
N ASP A 3 -9.49 -12.52 -9.72
CA ASP A 3 -9.46 -11.11 -10.09
C ASP A 3 -8.01 -10.60 -9.97
N PRO A 4 -7.32 -10.27 -11.07
CA PRO A 4 -5.87 -10.05 -11.07
C PRO A 4 -5.47 -8.75 -10.34
N TRP A 5 -6.44 -7.90 -10.00
CA TRP A 5 -6.18 -6.58 -9.44
C TRP A 5 -5.91 -6.59 -7.93
N VAL A 6 -6.30 -7.66 -7.22
CA VAL A 6 -5.92 -7.91 -5.83
C VAL A 6 -5.27 -9.28 -5.74
N ALA A 7 -4.10 -9.43 -6.36
CA ALA A 7 -3.23 -10.54 -6.03
C ALA A 7 -2.61 -10.26 -4.65
N LEU A 8 -3.40 -10.50 -3.60
CA LEU A 8 -2.82 -10.85 -2.30
C LEU A 8 -2.12 -12.20 -2.50
N GLU A 9 -0.93 -12.36 -1.91
CA GLU A 9 -0.27 -13.66 -1.87
C GLU A 9 -1.28 -14.71 -1.37
N PRO A 10 -1.43 -15.87 -2.03
CA PRO A 10 -2.35 -16.91 -1.58
C PRO A 10 -2.13 -17.23 -0.09
N GLY A 11 -3.18 -17.09 0.73
CA GLY A 11 -3.11 -17.27 2.18
C GLY A 11 -2.79 -16.02 3.00
N ALA A 12 -2.54 -14.86 2.37
CA ALA A 12 -2.41 -13.60 3.08
C ALA A 12 -3.77 -13.08 3.60
N ASP A 13 -3.79 -12.58 4.84
CA ASP A 13 -4.97 -11.95 5.40
C ASP A 13 -5.22 -10.56 4.74
N PRO A 14 -6.36 -10.36 4.04
CA PRO A 14 -6.70 -9.07 3.45
C PRO A 14 -6.85 -7.96 4.50
N VAL A 15 -7.32 -8.28 5.71
CA VAL A 15 -7.53 -7.30 6.78
C VAL A 15 -6.20 -6.77 7.28
N GLU A 16 -5.23 -7.66 7.53
CA GLU A 16 -3.87 -7.25 7.91
C GLU A 16 -3.22 -6.40 6.82
N ARG A 17 -3.40 -6.78 5.54
CA ARG A 17 -2.85 -6.00 4.43
C ARG A 17 -3.46 -4.59 4.36
N VAL A 18 -4.78 -4.46 4.51
CA VAL A 18 -5.46 -3.16 4.50
C VAL A 18 -4.99 -2.28 5.67
N ARG A 19 -4.84 -2.86 6.86
CA ARG A 19 -4.32 -2.15 8.03
C ARG A 19 -2.90 -1.65 7.81
N ALA A 20 -2.02 -2.50 7.28
CA ALA A 20 -0.64 -2.13 6.97
C ALA A 20 -0.57 -1.02 5.91
N LEU A 21 -1.39 -1.11 4.86
CA LEU A 21 -1.43 -0.10 3.81
C LEU A 21 -1.95 1.25 4.31
N ARG A 22 -3.00 1.23 5.15
CA ARG A 22 -3.53 2.44 5.79
C ARG A 22 -2.49 3.11 6.68
N SER A 23 -1.85 2.35 7.56
CA SER A 23 -0.80 2.89 8.44
C SER A 23 0.38 3.49 7.66
N ALA A 24 0.79 2.85 6.56
CA ALA A 24 1.85 3.39 5.70
C ALA A 24 1.42 4.68 4.97
N HIS A 25 0.14 4.78 4.57
CA HIS A 25 -0.40 5.99 3.97
C HIS A 25 -0.48 7.13 4.99
N ASP A 26 -0.97 6.86 6.20
CA ASP A 26 -1.03 7.84 7.29
C ASP A 26 0.36 8.39 7.63
N ARG A 27 1.38 7.52 7.65
CA ARG A 27 2.77 7.98 7.86
C ARG A 27 3.30 8.79 6.67
N PHE A 28 2.94 8.41 5.45
CA PHE A 28 3.31 9.18 4.26
C PHE A 28 2.68 10.58 4.29
N THR A 29 1.40 10.72 4.63
CA THR A 29 0.75 12.03 4.69
C THR A 29 1.24 12.87 5.86
N ALA A 30 1.56 12.25 6.99
CA ALA A 30 2.07 12.97 8.17
C ALA A 30 3.56 13.38 8.05
N ALA A 31 4.41 12.54 7.45
CA ALA A 31 5.87 12.71 7.48
C ALA A 31 6.56 12.69 6.10
N GLY A 32 5.82 12.52 5.01
CA GLY A 32 6.35 12.43 3.64
C GLY A 32 7.10 11.13 3.32
N THR A 33 7.16 10.18 4.25
CA THR A 33 7.95 8.94 4.10
C THR A 33 7.08 7.73 3.83
N VAL A 34 7.45 6.90 2.86
CA VAL A 34 6.83 5.58 2.62
C VAL A 34 7.73 4.49 3.22
N THR A 35 7.21 3.72 4.17
CA THR A 35 7.92 2.58 4.76
C THR A 35 7.58 1.28 4.03
N ARG A 36 8.53 0.32 3.98
CA ARG A 36 8.26 -1.03 3.46
C ARG A 36 7.16 -1.72 4.30
N PRO A 37 6.33 -2.61 3.71
CA PRO A 37 6.46 -3.23 2.38
C PRO A 37 5.52 -2.64 1.31
N VAL A 38 5.34 -1.31 1.25
CA VAL A 38 4.57 -0.72 0.15
C VAL A 38 5.31 -0.94 -1.17
N ARG A 39 4.63 -1.55 -2.16
CA ARG A 39 5.20 -1.78 -3.49
C ARG A 39 5.61 -0.45 -4.14
N PRO A 40 6.75 -0.38 -4.87
CA PRO A 40 7.24 0.87 -5.45
C PRO A 40 6.24 1.62 -6.32
N VAL A 41 5.39 0.90 -7.08
CA VAL A 41 4.34 1.51 -7.93
C VAL A 41 3.27 2.26 -7.12
N VAL A 42 2.89 1.73 -5.95
CA VAL A 42 1.94 2.39 -5.04
C VAL A 42 2.58 3.63 -4.42
N ALA A 43 3.83 3.51 -3.96
CA ALA A 43 4.60 4.64 -3.41
C ALA A 43 4.78 5.77 -4.44
N ALA A 44 5.06 5.43 -5.70
CA ALA A 44 5.16 6.39 -6.80
C ALA A 44 3.81 7.07 -7.09
N SER A 45 2.70 6.32 -7.01
CA SER A 45 1.36 6.88 -7.17
C SER A 45 1.05 7.91 -6.09
N TRP A 46 1.33 7.60 -4.81
CA TRP A 46 1.11 8.53 -3.71
C TRP A 46 1.90 9.83 -3.89
N ARG A 47 3.18 9.74 -4.27
CA ARG A 47 4.02 10.91 -4.53
C ARG A 47 3.48 11.79 -5.66
N ARG A 48 2.89 11.19 -6.70
CA ARG A 48 2.28 11.94 -7.81
C ARG A 48 1.02 12.70 -7.37
N SER A 49 0.21 12.08 -6.51
CA SER A 49 -1.06 12.68 -6.07
C SER A 49 -0.91 13.73 -4.97
N ALA A 50 0.20 13.70 -4.22
CA ALA A 50 0.47 14.65 -3.14
C ALA A 50 1.27 15.88 -3.59
N GLY A 51 1.87 15.85 -4.79
CA GLY A 51 2.48 17.00 -5.43
C GLY A 51 1.49 17.75 -6.31
#